data_AF-A0A1W2CDI6-F1
#
_entry.id   AF-A0A1W2CDI6-F1
#
_cell.length_a   1.000
_cell.length_b   1.000
_cell.length_c   1.000
_cell.angle_alpha   90.00
_cell.angle_beta   90.00
_cell.angle_gamma   90.00
#
_symmetry.space_group_name_H-M   'P 1'
#
loop_
_entity.id
_entity.type
_entity.pdbx_description
1 polymer ?
#
loop_
_entity_poly.entity_id
_entity_poly.type
_entity_poly.pdbx_seq_one_letter_code
_entity_poly.pdbx_strand_id
1 'polypeptide(L)'
;MSNNLIYMMTENFQNFGLIRSKGDQALFGKTTRAMKAQWRVPNNRPLADFAPTIILKAKDFATEITIHNAREQSMSTEPQISQEHVTNNQAVRHTLLNRGIRPENLLPAEDVKKVERRLVSAGKKVIKNPARLEDK
;
A
#
# COMPACT_ATOMS: atom_id res chain seq x y z
N MET A 1 2.39 -4.87 5.55
CA MET A 1 2.43 -5.26 6.99
C MET A 1 2.23 -4.04 7.91
N SER A 2 2.67 -2.85 7.50
CA SER A 2 2.33 -1.50 8.00
C SER A 2 0.85 -1.20 8.31
N ASN A 3 -0.10 -1.81 7.58
CA ASN A 3 -1.55 -1.57 7.74
C ASN A 3 -2.14 -1.92 9.12
N ASN A 4 -1.49 -2.77 9.91
CA ASN A 4 -1.99 -3.21 11.21
C ASN A 4 -1.61 -2.26 12.35
N LEU A 5 -0.62 -1.37 12.17
CA LEU A 5 -0.10 -0.57 13.27
C LEU A 5 -0.94 0.68 13.53
N ILE A 6 -1.36 1.41 12.49
CA ILE A 6 -2.31 2.53 12.71
C ILE A 6 -3.58 1.94 13.37
N TYR A 7 -4.02 0.75 12.91
CA TYR A 7 -5.15 0.00 13.46
C TYR A 7 -5.09 -0.18 14.98
N MET A 8 -3.92 -0.53 15.51
CA MET A 8 -3.73 -0.71 16.95
C MET A 8 -3.70 0.61 17.74
N MET A 9 -3.35 1.74 17.11
CA MET A 9 -3.15 3.00 17.84
C MET A 9 -4.43 3.82 18.06
N THR A 10 -5.49 3.65 17.26
CA THR A 10 -6.68 4.51 17.42
C THR A 10 -7.79 3.88 18.25
N GLU A 11 -7.62 2.65 18.75
CA GLU A 11 -8.56 1.84 19.57
C GLU A 11 -10.05 1.80 19.08
N ASN A 12 -10.35 2.41 17.94
CA ASN A 12 -11.69 2.68 17.47
C ASN A 12 -11.79 2.39 15.96
N PHE A 13 -12.64 1.42 15.65
CA PHE A 13 -12.61 0.61 14.43
C PHE A 13 -13.17 1.32 13.18
N GLN A 14 -13.80 2.49 13.30
CA GLN A 14 -14.64 3.02 12.21
C GLN A 14 -13.90 3.92 11.21
N ASN A 15 -12.74 4.50 11.55
CA ASN A 15 -12.16 5.61 10.76
C ASN A 15 -10.93 5.26 9.91
N PHE A 16 -10.42 4.03 9.97
CA PHE A 16 -9.22 3.63 9.23
C PHE A 16 -9.36 3.71 7.71
N GLY A 17 -10.53 3.32 7.20
CA GLY A 17 -10.81 3.42 5.77
C GLY A 17 -10.72 4.86 5.28
N LEU A 18 -11.21 5.80 6.09
CA LEU A 18 -11.20 7.23 5.79
C LEU A 18 -9.79 7.80 5.83
N ILE A 19 -9.01 7.55 6.89
CA ILE A 19 -7.62 8.00 7.00
C ILE A 19 -6.80 7.50 5.81
N ARG A 20 -6.94 6.21 5.46
CA ARG A 20 -6.26 5.62 4.30
C ARG A 20 -6.67 6.29 2.99
N SER A 21 -7.97 6.54 2.79
CA SER A 21 -8.45 7.19 1.58
C SER A 21 -7.93 8.63 1.45
N LYS A 22 -7.83 9.36 2.57
CA LYS A 22 -7.24 10.71 2.61
C LYS A 22 -5.73 10.65 2.31
N GLY A 23 -5.01 9.66 2.86
CA GLY A 23 -3.60 9.41 2.53
C GLY A 23 -3.36 9.07 1.05
N ASP A 24 -4.21 8.22 0.46
CA ASP A 24 -4.18 7.94 -0.98
C ASP A 24 -4.39 9.22 -1.80
N GLN A 25 -5.38 10.04 -1.43
CA GLN A 25 -5.63 11.31 -2.11
C GLN A 25 -4.43 12.26 -2.00
N ALA A 26 -3.78 12.33 -0.84
CA ALA A 26 -2.57 13.11 -0.63
C ALA A 26 -1.38 12.59 -1.46
N LEU A 27 -1.19 11.27 -1.55
CA LEU A 27 -0.08 10.66 -2.26
C LEU A 27 -0.23 10.72 -3.78
N PHE A 28 -1.45 10.46 -4.29
CA PHE A 28 -1.72 10.36 -5.73
C PHE A 28 -2.30 11.65 -6.34
N GLY A 29 -2.79 12.59 -5.52
CA GLY A 29 -3.66 13.67 -6.01
C GLY A 29 -4.99 13.16 -6.56
N LYS A 30 -5.35 11.89 -6.28
CA LYS A 30 -6.53 11.19 -6.77
C LYS A 30 -7.11 10.32 -5.65
N THR A 31 -8.43 10.25 -5.57
CA THR A 31 -9.08 9.35 -4.60
C THR A 31 -8.73 7.88 -4.89
N THR A 32 -8.82 7.01 -3.87
CA THR A 32 -8.64 5.56 -4.04
C THR A 32 -9.54 5.01 -5.16
N ARG A 33 -10.78 5.51 -5.27
CA ARG A 33 -11.71 5.12 -6.34
C ARG A 33 -11.21 5.51 -7.73
N ALA A 34 -10.69 6.72 -7.89
CA ALA A 34 -10.13 7.18 -9.16
C ALA A 34 -8.89 6.37 -9.56
N MET A 35 -8.01 6.07 -8.59
CA MET A 35 -6.85 5.21 -8.82
C MET A 35 -7.26 3.78 -9.20
N LYS A 36 -8.27 3.20 -8.52
CA LYS A 36 -8.82 1.89 -8.89
C LYS A 36 -9.34 1.87 -10.32
N ALA A 37 -10.08 2.90 -10.74
CA ALA A 37 -10.59 3.00 -12.10
C ALA A 37 -9.43 3.06 -13.12
N GLN A 38 -8.41 3.87 -12.85
CA GLN A 38 -7.26 4.02 -13.73
C GLN A 38 -6.44 2.73 -13.88
N TRP A 39 -6.20 2.01 -12.78
CA TRP A 39 -5.48 0.73 -12.79
C TRP A 39 -6.38 -0.47 -13.09
N ARG A 40 -7.67 -0.25 -13.39
CA ARG A 40 -8.67 -1.29 -13.66
C ARG A 40 -8.76 -2.34 -12.55
N VAL A 41 -8.62 -1.90 -11.31
CA VAL A 41 -8.70 -2.75 -10.12
C VAL A 41 -10.16 -3.10 -9.84
N PRO A 42 -10.52 -4.39 -9.69
CA PRO A 42 -11.87 -4.78 -9.32
C PRO A 42 -12.35 -4.12 -8.02
N ASN A 43 -13.63 -3.75 -7.95
CA ASN A 43 -14.18 -3.03 -6.80
C ASN A 43 -13.97 -3.77 -5.47
N ASN A 44 -14.05 -5.10 -5.49
CA ASN A 44 -13.88 -5.98 -4.33
C ASN A 44 -12.41 -6.25 -3.93
N ARG A 45 -11.43 -5.70 -4.64
CA ARG A 45 -10.01 -5.86 -4.34
C ARG A 45 -9.41 -4.56 -3.81
N PRO A 46 -8.45 -4.59 -2.89
CA PRO A 46 -7.76 -3.39 -2.44
C PRO A 46 -6.81 -2.87 -3.54
N LEU A 47 -6.61 -1.55 -3.60
CA LEU A 47 -5.70 -0.90 -4.55
C LEU A 47 -4.25 -1.39 -4.39
N ALA A 48 -3.84 -1.70 -3.16
CA ALA A 48 -2.48 -2.13 -2.81
C ALA A 48 -2.06 -3.45 -3.50
N ASP A 49 -3.01 -4.34 -3.83
CA ASP A 49 -2.72 -5.61 -4.52
C ASP A 49 -2.16 -5.41 -5.94
N PHE A 50 -2.26 -4.19 -6.47
CA PHE A 50 -1.86 -3.80 -7.82
C PHE A 50 -0.86 -2.63 -7.79
N ALA A 51 -0.45 -2.17 -6.61
CA ALA A 51 0.45 -1.04 -6.49
C ALA A 51 1.90 -1.46 -6.75
N PRO A 52 2.67 -0.69 -7.54
CA PRO A 52 4.11 -0.90 -7.69
C PRO A 52 4.86 -0.86 -6.36
N THR A 53 5.96 -1.60 -6.26
CA THR A 53 6.77 -1.68 -5.03
C THR A 53 7.14 -0.31 -4.48
N ILE A 54 7.50 0.65 -5.34
CA ILE A 54 7.84 2.01 -4.91
C ILE A 54 6.65 2.73 -4.24
N ILE A 55 5.43 2.50 -4.72
CA ILE A 55 4.21 3.07 -4.12
C ILE A 55 3.91 2.39 -2.79
N LEU A 56 4.08 1.07 -2.70
CA LEU A 56 3.94 0.37 -1.42
C LEU A 56 4.92 0.92 -0.39
N LYS A 57 6.20 1.09 -0.76
CA LYS A 57 7.22 1.67 0.12
C LYS A 57 6.96 3.12 0.49
N ALA A 58 6.46 3.94 -0.43
CA ALA A 58 6.06 5.32 -0.16
C ALA A 58 4.94 5.39 0.89
N LYS A 59 3.91 4.55 0.74
CA LYS A 59 2.78 4.48 1.69
C LYS A 59 3.21 3.95 3.05
N ASP A 60 4.06 2.92 3.06
CA ASP A 60 4.65 2.37 4.28
C ASP A 60 5.44 3.46 5.01
N PHE A 61 6.29 4.21 4.30
CA PHE A 61 7.08 5.26 4.90
C PHE A 61 6.23 6.40 5.48
N ALA A 62 5.22 6.89 4.74
CA ALA A 62 4.29 7.88 5.26
C ALA A 62 3.54 7.38 6.51
N THR A 63 3.20 6.10 6.54
CA THR A 63 2.56 5.45 7.69
C THR A 63 3.48 5.41 8.90
N GLU A 64 4.73 5.00 8.72
CA GLU A 64 5.70 4.95 9.82
C GLU A 64 5.99 6.34 10.43
N ILE A 65 6.10 7.39 9.60
CA ILE A 65 6.25 8.76 10.11
C ILE A 65 5.00 9.17 10.91
N THR A 66 3.80 8.85 10.41
CA THR A 66 2.54 9.13 11.11
C THR A 66 2.51 8.44 12.47
N ILE A 67 2.93 7.17 12.53
CA ILE A 67 2.99 6.38 13.76
C ILE A 67 3.98 6.99 14.76
N HIS A 68 5.17 7.34 14.28
CA HIS A 68 6.19 7.97 15.10
C HIS A 68 5.69 9.28 15.69
N ASN A 69 5.18 10.19 14.85
CA ASN A 69 4.72 11.51 15.29
C ASN A 69 3.49 11.43 16.20
N ALA A 70 2.56 10.51 15.92
CA ALA A 70 1.40 10.30 16.78
C ALA A 70 1.80 9.87 18.20
N ARG A 71 2.84 9.03 18.34
CA ARG A 71 3.37 8.63 19.65
C ARG A 71 4.08 9.78 20.35
N GLU A 72 5.02 10.44 19.66
CA GLU A 72 5.79 11.56 20.22
C GLU A 72 4.90 12.72 20.67
N GLN A 73 3.81 12.98 19.95
CA GLN A 73 2.89 14.08 20.22
C GLN A 73 1.60 13.64 20.93
N SER A 74 1.51 12.38 21.37
CA SER A 74 0.34 11.84 22.08
C SER A 74 -0.99 12.08 21.33
N MET A 75 -0.98 11.95 20.00
CA MET A 75 -2.18 12.07 19.17
C MET A 75 -3.07 10.84 19.39
N SER A 76 -4.30 11.08 19.85
CA SER A 76 -5.25 10.01 20.17
C SER A 76 -6.56 10.11 19.40
N THR A 77 -6.79 11.21 18.68
CA THR A 77 -8.05 11.43 17.95
C THR A 77 -7.91 11.19 16.44
N GLU A 78 -9.01 10.79 15.79
CA GLU A 78 -9.04 10.61 14.32
C GLU A 78 -8.62 11.87 13.58
N PRO A 79 -9.10 13.09 13.89
CA PRO A 79 -8.74 14.26 13.12
C PRO A 79 -7.25 14.58 13.20
N GLN A 80 -6.63 14.43 14.37
CA GLN A 80 -5.19 14.61 14.56
C GLN A 80 -4.39 13.63 13.69
N ILE A 81 -4.67 12.34 13.83
CA ILE A 81 -3.96 11.28 13.11
C ILE A 81 -4.22 11.38 11.61
N SER A 82 -5.43 11.73 11.20
CA SER A 82 -5.80 11.94 9.80
C SER A 82 -5.03 13.11 9.20
N GLN A 83 -4.93 14.23 9.90
CA GLN A 83 -4.22 15.41 9.42
C GLN A 83 -2.73 15.11 9.28
N GLU A 84 -2.15 14.46 10.28
CA GLU A 84 -0.76 14.02 10.27
C GLU A 84 -0.47 13.06 9.10
N HIS A 85 -1.36 12.09 8.89
CA HIS A 85 -1.24 11.15 7.78
C HIS A 85 -1.30 11.84 6.41
N VAL A 86 -2.19 12.82 6.24
CA VAL A 86 -2.28 13.62 5.00
C VAL A 86 -1.00 14.41 4.77
N THR A 87 -0.51 15.12 5.79
CA THR A 87 0.75 15.89 5.72
C THR A 87 1.92 15.00 5.30
N ASN A 88 2.07 13.84 5.94
CA ASN A 88 3.16 12.90 5.63
C ASN A 88 3.06 12.32 4.22
N ASN A 89 1.86 11.98 3.75
CA ASN A 89 1.68 11.51 2.37
C ASN A 89 1.96 12.61 1.34
N GLN A 90 1.66 13.88 1.63
CA GLN A 90 2.04 15.02 0.78
C GLN A 90 3.56 15.20 0.72
N ALA A 91 4.25 15.09 1.85
CA ALA A 91 5.72 15.17 1.90
C ALA A 91 6.39 14.04 1.09
N VAL A 92 5.88 12.82 1.22
CA VAL A 92 6.33 11.68 0.41
C VAL A 92 6.02 11.89 -1.07
N ARG A 93 4.83 12.39 -1.43
CA ARG A 93 4.50 12.76 -2.81
C ARG A 93 5.48 13.78 -3.36
N HIS A 94 5.78 14.84 -2.62
CA HIS A 94 6.71 15.87 -3.06
C HIS A 94 8.10 15.30 -3.32
N THR A 95 8.58 14.41 -2.45
CA THR A 95 9.85 13.69 -2.63
C THR A 95 9.86 12.89 -3.94
N LEU A 96 8.79 12.15 -4.23
CA LEU A 96 8.67 11.38 -5.47
C LEU A 96 8.66 12.30 -6.70
N LEU A 97 7.88 13.38 -6.66
CA LEU A 97 7.78 14.35 -7.75
C LEU A 97 9.13 15.01 -8.05
N ASN A 98 9.90 15.37 -7.02
CA ASN A 98 11.24 15.96 -7.16
C ASN A 98 12.24 15.01 -7.81
N ARG A 99 11.98 13.70 -7.80
CA ARG A 99 12.77 12.68 -8.50
C ARG A 99 12.19 12.29 -9.86
N GLY A 100 11.22 13.05 -10.38
CA GLY A 100 10.55 12.77 -11.64
C GLY A 100 9.55 11.62 -11.58
N ILE A 101 9.21 11.13 -10.38
CA ILE A 101 8.31 9.99 -10.18
C ILE A 101 6.93 10.54 -9.85
N ARG A 102 5.98 10.37 -10.78
CA ARG A 102 4.60 10.82 -10.61
C ARG A 102 3.72 9.63 -10.18
N PRO A 103 3.31 9.53 -8.91
CA PRO A 103 2.68 8.33 -8.35
C PRO A 103 1.44 7.87 -9.13
N GLU A 104 0.61 8.81 -9.54
CA GLU A 104 -0.63 8.59 -10.27
C GLU A 104 -0.45 8.17 -11.72
N ASN A 105 0.77 8.23 -12.27
CA ASN A 105 1.05 7.85 -13.66
C ASN A 105 1.78 6.51 -13.77
N LEU A 106 2.16 5.90 -12.65
CA LEU A 106 2.83 4.60 -12.68
C LEU A 106 1.86 3.52 -13.17
N LEU A 107 2.40 2.57 -13.92
CA LEU A 107 1.67 1.37 -14.34
C LEU A 107 1.41 0.48 -13.11
N PRO A 108 0.26 -0.18 -13.01
CA PRO A 108 0.01 -1.12 -11.93
C PRO A 108 0.98 -2.31 -12.01
N ALA A 109 1.34 -2.85 -10.85
CA ALA A 109 2.02 -4.13 -10.77
C ALA A 109 1.09 -5.28 -11.19
N GLU A 110 1.68 -6.43 -11.50
CA GLU A 110 0.90 -7.65 -11.67
C GLU A 110 0.17 -8.00 -10.36
N ASP A 111 -1.07 -8.49 -10.47
CA ASP A 111 -1.88 -8.89 -9.32
C ASP A 111 -1.11 -9.86 -8.42
N VAL A 112 -0.86 -9.46 -7.18
CA VAL A 112 -0.16 -10.26 -6.17
C VAL A 112 -0.76 -11.67 -6.05
N LYS A 113 -2.10 -11.83 -6.08
CA LYS A 113 -2.74 -13.15 -6.00
C LYS A 113 -2.45 -14.02 -7.23
N LYS A 114 -2.27 -13.41 -8.40
CA LYS A 114 -1.90 -14.14 -9.62
C LYS A 114 -0.45 -14.62 -9.52
N VAL A 115 0.44 -13.80 -8.95
CA VAL A 115 1.82 -14.19 -8.65
C VAL A 115 1.84 -15.34 -7.64
N GLU A 116 1.13 -15.22 -6.51
CA GLU A 116 1.01 -16.27 -5.49
C GLU A 116 0.48 -17.59 -6.06
N ARG A 117 -0.58 -17.55 -6.89
CA ARG A 117 -1.11 -18.76 -7.55
C ARG A 117 -0.09 -19.42 -8.48
N ARG A 118 0.72 -18.64 -9.20
CA ARG A 118 1.80 -19.19 -10.03
C ARG A 118 2.89 -19.84 -9.17
N LEU A 119 3.27 -19.23 -8.05
CA LEU A 119 4.23 -19.84 -7.11
C LEU A 119 3.69 -21.15 -6.50
N VAL A 120 2.44 -21.17 -6.07
CA VAL A 120 1.80 -22.40 -5.54
C VAL A 120 1.68 -23.48 -6.60
N SER A 121 1.29 -23.14 -7.83
CA SER A 121 1.20 -24.11 -8.93
C SER A 121 2.57 -24.59 -9.41
N ALA A 122 3.60 -23.73 -9.41
CA ALA A 122 4.98 -24.14 -9.65
C ALA A 122 5.48 -25.10 -8.57
N GLY A 123 5.26 -24.79 -7.28
CA GLY A 123 5.58 -25.70 -6.17
C GLY A 123 4.86 -27.06 -6.29
N LYS A 124 3.56 -27.06 -6.65
CA LYS A 124 2.80 -28.30 -6.90
C LYS A 124 3.32 -29.10 -8.11
N LYS A 125 3.84 -28.44 -9.15
CA LYS A 125 4.46 -29.11 -10.31
C LYS A 125 5.79 -29.77 -9.95
N VAL A 126 6.61 -29.14 -9.10
CA VAL A 126 7.87 -29.72 -8.59
C VAL A 126 7.59 -30.99 -7.79
N ILE A 127 6.54 -31.00 -6.95
CA ILE A 127 6.15 -32.18 -6.16
C ILE A 127 5.60 -33.31 -7.04
N LYS A 128 4.94 -33.00 -8.16
CA LYS A 128 4.37 -33.99 -9.09
C LYS A 128 5.38 -34.57 -10.09
N ASN A 129 6.58 -34.01 -10.21
CA ASN A 129 7.59 -34.47 -11.17
C ASN A 129 9.00 -34.48 -10.55
N PRO A 130 9.27 -35.37 -9.58
CA PRO A 130 10.60 -35.47 -8.93
C PRO A 130 11.70 -36.03 -9.84
N ALA A 131 11.36 -36.60 -11.00
CA ALA A 131 12.32 -37.20 -11.92
C ALA A 131 12.68 -36.24 -13.06
N ARG A 132 13.68 -35.37 -12.86
CA ARG A 132 14.50 -34.74 -13.92
C ARG A 132 15.66 -33.88 -13.39
N LEU A 133 16.21 -34.24 -12.23
CA LEU A 133 17.57 -33.86 -11.88
C LEU A 133 18.42 -35.10 -12.17
N GLU A 134 18.73 -35.30 -13.45
CA GLU A 134 19.77 -36.25 -13.83
C GLU A 134 21.12 -35.62 -13.51
N ASP A 135 21.89 -36.37 -12.73
CA ASP A 135 23.26 -36.08 -12.33
C ASP A 135 24.16 -35.82 -13.55
N LYS A 136 24.96 -34.77 -13.46
CA LYS A 136 26.23 -34.63 -14.18
C LYS A 136 27.30 -34.20 -13.21
#